data_AF-A0A839T0E4-F1
#
_entry.id   AF-A0A839T0E4-F1
#
_cell.length_a   1.000
_cell.length_b   1.000
_cell.length_c   1.000
_cell.angle_alpha   90.00
_cell.angle_beta   90.00
_cell.angle_gamma   90.00
#
_symmetry.space_group_name_H-M   'P 1'
#
loop_
_entity.id
_entity.type
_entity.pdbx_description
1 polymer ?
#
loop_
_entity_poly.entity_id
_entity_poly.type
_entity_poly.pdbx_seq_one_letter_code
_entity_poly.pdbx_strand_id
1 'polypeptide(L)'
;MLNGLTKWIRHLFGSRPHEPEQDEVDALVFSEEPSSTDKKVTALAEKNIRVVPYDENLLERARSQWQFGDWESLVKLEHSTLQHHPDRAKLALLAASGHFQQGNVAVAKELIQLAQNWGCSKHLLGQVLIAGVHNSLGRAAASMSDKERAMAHFGNAVSLVTPGSDLRLVTRARTLEQYSQLGHSPTELLHLDLKLPSKNTQEETTTF
;
A
#
# COMPACT_ATOMS: atom_id res chain seq x y z
N MET A 1 14.56 3.28 -19.24
CA MET A 1 14.52 3.15 -17.76
C MET A 1 13.79 1.89 -17.26
N LEU A 2 12.91 1.22 -18.03
CA LEU A 2 12.18 0.01 -17.57
C LEU A 2 13.05 -1.25 -17.34
N ASN A 3 14.19 -1.41 -18.00
CA ASN A 3 15.00 -2.65 -17.93
C ASN A 3 15.71 -2.88 -16.60
N GLY A 4 15.96 -1.83 -15.81
CA GLY A 4 16.60 -1.94 -14.50
C GLY A 4 15.63 -2.41 -13.41
N LEU A 5 14.35 -2.02 -13.53
CA LEU A 5 13.32 -2.36 -12.56
C LEU A 5 12.93 -3.85 -12.67
N THR A 6 12.78 -4.35 -13.90
CA THR A 6 12.38 -5.75 -14.15
C THR A 6 13.46 -6.75 -13.74
N LYS A 7 14.75 -6.43 -13.96
CA LYS A 7 15.87 -7.25 -13.46
C LYS A 7 15.93 -7.28 -11.93
N TRP A 8 15.66 -6.16 -11.28
CA TRP A 8 15.70 -6.04 -9.83
C TRP A 8 14.51 -6.74 -9.15
N ILE A 9 13.30 -6.62 -9.69
CA ILE A 9 12.12 -7.37 -9.23
C ILE A 9 12.37 -8.88 -9.35
N ARG A 10 12.95 -9.34 -10.48
CA ARG A 10 13.26 -10.77 -10.67
C ARG A 10 14.29 -11.30 -9.67
N HIS A 11 15.20 -10.45 -9.20
CA HIS A 11 16.19 -10.82 -8.17
C HIS A 11 15.55 -10.97 -6.77
N LEU A 12 14.50 -10.20 -6.47
CA LEU A 12 13.76 -10.28 -5.20
C LEU A 12 12.90 -11.55 -5.06
N PHE A 13 12.38 -12.07 -6.17
CA PHE A 13 11.46 -13.22 -6.20
C PHE A 13 12.13 -14.52 -6.70
N GLY A 14 13.40 -14.74 -6.34
CA GLY A 14 14.25 -15.84 -6.86
C GLY A 14 13.53 -17.15 -7.20
N SER A 15 13.86 -17.70 -8.38
CA SER A 15 13.24 -18.88 -9.00
C SER A 15 13.32 -20.15 -8.14
N ARG A 16 12.29 -20.44 -7.35
CA ARG A 16 11.86 -21.81 -7.01
C ARG A 16 10.34 -21.84 -6.80
N PRO A 17 9.63 -22.87 -7.30
CA PRO A 17 8.25 -23.08 -6.92
C PRO A 17 8.21 -23.62 -5.48
N HIS A 18 7.41 -22.99 -4.64
CA HIS A 18 7.05 -23.52 -3.32
C HIS A 18 5.59 -23.96 -3.40
N GLU A 19 5.34 -25.22 -3.03
CA GLU A 19 4.00 -25.80 -2.89
C GLU A 19 3.20 -25.08 -1.81
N PRO A 20 1.85 -25.12 -1.87
CA PRO A 20 1.01 -24.26 -1.06
C PRO A 20 0.92 -24.78 0.37
N GLU A 21 1.56 -24.08 1.30
CA GLU A 21 1.12 -24.09 2.70
C GLU A 21 -0.13 -23.20 2.79
N GLN A 22 -1.15 -23.70 3.49
CA GLN A 22 -2.44 -23.03 3.66
C GLN A 22 -2.25 -21.78 4.54
N ASP A 23 -1.92 -20.65 3.92
CA ASP A 23 -1.83 -19.37 4.60
C ASP A 23 -3.23 -18.79 4.83
N GLU A 24 -3.54 -18.58 6.11
CA GLU A 24 -4.64 -17.74 6.55
C GLU A 24 -4.58 -16.38 5.82
N VAL A 25 -5.75 -15.94 5.38
CA VAL A 25 -5.93 -14.64 4.75
C VAL A 25 -5.52 -13.53 5.72
N ASP A 26 -4.32 -12.99 5.53
CA ASP A 26 -3.76 -11.79 6.16
C ASP A 26 -4.53 -10.52 5.71
N ALA A 27 -5.85 -10.52 5.91
CA ALA A 27 -6.64 -9.32 5.93
C ALA A 27 -6.42 -8.65 7.29
N LEU A 28 -6.27 -7.32 7.30
CA LEU A 28 -6.24 -6.53 8.52
C LEU A 28 -7.62 -6.63 9.22
N VAL A 29 -7.82 -7.67 10.02
CA VAL A 29 -9.03 -7.91 10.83
C VAL A 29 -8.73 -7.54 12.27
N PHE A 30 -9.62 -6.76 12.88
CA PHE A 30 -9.52 -6.22 14.23
C PHE A 30 -10.44 -7.01 15.16
N SER A 31 -9.95 -7.43 16.33
CA SER A 31 -10.79 -7.95 17.42
C SER A 31 -10.34 -7.31 18.73
N GLU A 32 -11.21 -6.49 19.30
CA GLU A 32 -11.13 -5.97 20.66
C GLU A 32 -11.83 -6.96 21.61
N GLU A 33 -11.12 -7.41 22.64
CA GLU A 33 -11.71 -8.04 23.83
C GLU A 33 -11.02 -7.40 25.07
N PRO A 34 -11.78 -6.87 26.05
CA PRO A 34 -11.21 -6.28 27.26
C PRO A 34 -11.04 -7.35 28.35
N SER A 35 -9.81 -7.54 28.83
CA SER A 35 -9.54 -8.43 29.97
C SER A 35 -9.23 -7.63 31.24
N SER A 36 -10.16 -7.70 32.18
CA SER A 36 -10.02 -7.31 33.59
C SER A 36 -9.31 -8.43 34.36
N THR A 37 -8.33 -8.12 35.21
CA THR A 37 -8.40 -8.13 36.69
C THR A 37 -6.99 -8.16 37.30
N ASP A 38 -6.80 -7.38 38.37
CA ASP A 38 -5.64 -7.28 39.25
C ASP A 38 -4.83 -8.55 39.54
N LYS A 39 -3.49 -8.41 39.60
CA LYS A 39 -2.64 -8.89 40.70
C LYS A 39 -1.26 -8.25 40.72
N LYS A 40 -0.80 -7.99 41.94
CA LYS A 40 0.31 -7.12 42.35
C LYS A 40 1.59 -7.95 42.62
N VAL A 41 2.73 -7.26 42.54
CA VAL A 41 4.05 -7.54 43.17
C VAL A 41 5.05 -8.39 42.36
N THR A 42 6.11 -7.75 41.86
CA THR A 42 7.47 -7.84 42.45
C THR A 42 8.43 -6.90 41.71
N ALA A 43 9.17 -6.10 42.48
CA ALA A 43 10.17 -5.17 41.98
C ALA A 43 11.36 -5.95 41.39
N LEU A 44 11.58 -5.79 40.09
CA LEU A 44 12.82 -6.15 39.42
C LEU A 44 13.36 -4.89 38.74
N ALA A 45 14.52 -4.45 39.24
CA ALA A 45 15.46 -3.48 38.68
C ALA A 45 14.98 -2.75 37.42
N GLU A 46 14.60 -1.49 37.61
CA GLU A 46 14.30 -0.52 36.55
C GLU A 46 15.52 -0.32 35.65
N LYS A 47 15.69 -1.25 34.71
CA LYS A 47 16.42 -0.98 33.48
C LYS A 47 15.69 0.21 32.88
N ASN A 48 16.36 1.35 32.80
CA ASN A 48 15.82 2.63 32.34
C ASN A 48 15.15 2.43 30.95
N ILE A 49 13.87 2.07 30.92
CA ILE A 49 13.10 1.89 29.68
C ILE A 49 12.88 3.30 29.17
N ARG A 50 13.77 3.75 28.29
CA ARG A 50 13.60 5.01 27.58
C ARG A 50 12.48 4.80 26.56
N VAL A 51 11.25 5.04 27.00
CA VAL A 51 10.08 5.08 26.12
C VAL A 51 10.30 6.26 25.18
N VAL A 52 10.63 5.96 23.92
CA VAL A 52 10.67 6.99 22.87
C VAL A 52 9.23 7.20 22.42
N PRO A 53 8.65 8.39 22.60
CA PRO A 53 7.31 8.66 22.14
C PRO A 53 7.25 8.54 20.62
N TYR A 54 6.23 7.85 20.11
CA TYR A 54 5.90 7.76 18.70
C TYR A 54 4.46 8.23 18.47
N ASP A 55 4.12 8.59 17.24
CA ASP A 55 2.75 8.91 16.85
C ASP A 55 1.98 7.62 16.54
N GLU A 56 1.06 7.23 17.42
CA GLU A 56 0.25 6.01 17.27
C GLU A 56 -0.62 6.00 16.01
N ASN A 57 -0.96 7.18 15.47
CA ASN A 57 -1.82 7.33 14.29
C ASN A 57 -1.03 7.41 12.98
N LEU A 58 0.30 7.33 13.04
CA LEU A 58 1.16 7.54 11.89
C LEU A 58 0.89 6.51 10.77
N LEU A 59 0.69 5.24 11.13
CA LEU A 59 0.41 4.19 10.15
C LEU A 59 -0.91 4.43 9.42
N GLU A 60 -1.98 4.73 10.13
CA GLU A 60 -3.30 4.91 9.52
C GLU A 60 -3.37 6.18 8.66
N ARG A 61 -2.66 7.23 9.06
CA ARG A 61 -2.46 8.42 8.24
C ARG A 61 -1.66 8.12 6.98
N ALA A 62 -0.52 7.41 7.10
CA ALA A 62 0.28 7.02 5.94
C ALA A 62 -0.50 6.10 4.99
N ARG A 63 -1.31 5.18 5.52
CA ARG A 63 -2.20 4.33 4.72
C ARG A 63 -3.22 5.15 3.96
N SER A 64 -3.86 6.12 4.60
CA SER A 64 -4.83 7.02 3.96
C SER A 64 -4.18 7.84 2.85
N GLN A 65 -3.00 8.42 3.11
CA GLN A 65 -2.20 9.12 2.10
C GLN A 65 -1.87 8.22 0.91
N TRP A 66 -1.47 6.98 1.19
CA TRP A 66 -1.21 5.99 0.16
C TRP A 66 -2.44 5.63 -0.65
N GLN A 67 -3.61 5.48 -0.02
CA GLN A 67 -4.88 5.16 -0.69
C GLN A 67 -5.30 6.29 -1.65
N PHE A 68 -5.21 7.53 -1.20
CA PHE A 68 -5.59 8.70 -2.00
C PHE A 68 -4.52 9.12 -3.02
N GLY A 69 -3.29 8.66 -2.88
CA GLY A 69 -2.19 9.02 -3.78
C GLY A 69 -1.51 10.34 -3.43
N ASP A 70 -1.56 10.74 -2.16
CA ASP A 70 -0.77 11.84 -1.62
C ASP A 70 0.69 11.38 -1.42
N TRP A 71 1.41 11.33 -2.54
CA TRP A 71 2.79 10.90 -2.58
C TRP A 71 3.73 11.88 -1.87
N GLU A 72 3.42 13.17 -1.93
CA GLU A 72 4.20 14.23 -1.30
C GLU A 72 4.25 14.12 0.22
N SER A 73 3.16 13.69 0.85
CA SER A 73 3.19 13.41 2.28
C SER A 73 3.97 12.16 2.62
N LEU A 74 3.91 11.11 1.80
CA LEU A 74 4.63 9.85 2.07
C LEU A 74 6.15 9.99 1.99
N VAL A 75 6.66 10.81 1.07
CA VAL A 75 8.12 11.04 0.95
C VAL A 75 8.71 11.86 2.10
N LYS A 76 7.86 12.47 2.95
CA LYS A 76 8.28 13.19 4.16
C LYS A 76 8.48 12.27 5.37
N LEU A 77 8.22 10.97 5.22
CA LEU A 77 8.46 9.99 6.28
C LEU A 77 9.96 9.71 6.42
N GLU A 78 10.59 10.30 7.44
CA GLU A 78 12.02 10.18 7.68
C GLU A 78 12.39 8.95 8.53
N HIS A 79 13.60 8.41 8.33
CA HIS A 79 14.12 7.27 9.10
C HIS A 79 14.02 7.47 10.62
N SER A 80 14.31 8.68 11.11
CA SER A 80 14.25 9.07 12.52
C SER A 80 12.85 8.86 13.11
N THR A 81 11.81 9.20 12.36
CA THR A 81 10.40 9.01 12.73
C THR A 81 10.01 7.53 12.73
N LEU A 82 10.55 6.75 11.80
CA LEU A 82 10.17 5.36 11.61
C LEU A 82 10.82 4.40 12.59
N GLN A 83 12.10 4.57 12.91
CA GLN A 83 12.93 3.52 13.55
C GLN A 83 12.39 2.98 14.90
N HIS A 84 11.62 3.80 15.62
CA HIS A 84 11.06 3.48 16.94
C HIS A 84 9.58 3.08 16.89
N HIS A 85 8.91 3.20 15.74
CA HIS A 85 7.50 2.86 15.60
C HIS A 85 7.31 1.34 15.54
N PRO A 86 6.27 0.76 16.18
CA PRO A 86 5.99 -0.68 16.10
C PRO A 86 5.80 -1.17 14.65
N ASP A 87 5.01 -0.45 13.85
CA ASP A 87 4.80 -0.74 12.41
C ASP A 87 5.84 -0.16 11.44
N ARG A 88 7.07 0.11 11.90
CA ARG A 88 8.13 0.73 11.09
C ARG A 88 8.37 0.06 9.73
N ALA A 89 8.21 -1.26 9.64
CA ALA A 89 8.37 -2.02 8.41
C ALA A 89 7.33 -1.62 7.35
N LYS A 90 6.05 -1.50 7.75
CA LYS A 90 4.95 -1.08 6.88
C LYS A 90 5.11 0.39 6.48
N LEU A 91 5.48 1.24 7.43
CA LEU A 91 5.72 2.65 7.18
C LEU A 91 6.87 2.89 6.18
N ALA A 92 7.98 2.16 6.33
CA ALA A 92 9.10 2.22 5.38
C ALA A 92 8.67 1.79 3.97
N LEU A 93 7.82 0.76 3.86
CA LEU A 93 7.26 0.32 2.59
C LEU A 93 6.34 1.38 1.96
N LEU A 94 5.48 2.03 2.75
CA LEU A 94 4.63 3.12 2.25
C LEU A 94 5.47 4.33 1.81
N ALA A 95 6.48 4.72 2.59
CA ALA A 95 7.43 5.76 2.20
C ALA A 95 8.15 5.42 0.88
N ALA A 96 8.63 4.17 0.75
CA ALA A 96 9.26 3.67 -0.47
C ALA A 96 8.34 3.81 -1.69
N SER A 97 7.06 3.49 -1.53
CA SER A 97 6.08 3.63 -2.60
C SER A 97 5.91 5.09 -3.04
N GLY A 98 5.86 6.05 -2.10
CA GLY A 98 5.84 7.49 -2.42
C GLY A 98 7.06 7.90 -3.22
N HIS A 99 8.26 7.49 -2.79
CA HIS A 99 9.49 7.75 -3.52
C HIS A 99 9.48 7.13 -4.93
N PHE A 100 8.95 5.91 -5.09
CA PHE A 100 8.79 5.31 -6.41
C PHE A 100 7.87 6.11 -7.33
N GLN A 101 6.72 6.57 -6.84
CA GLN A 101 5.75 7.32 -7.66
C GLN A 101 6.28 8.71 -8.06
N GLN A 102 7.17 9.29 -7.26
CA GLN A 102 7.87 10.53 -7.58
C GLN A 102 9.15 10.34 -8.41
N GLY A 103 9.54 9.11 -8.75
CA GLY A 103 10.75 8.83 -9.53
C GLY A 103 12.05 8.78 -8.72
N ASN A 104 11.99 8.89 -7.39
CA ASN A 104 13.11 8.78 -6.46
C ASN A 104 13.52 7.32 -6.22
N VAL A 105 13.85 6.59 -7.30
CA VAL A 105 14.04 5.13 -7.29
C VAL A 105 15.17 4.68 -6.36
N ALA A 106 16.25 5.46 -6.21
CA ALA A 106 17.35 5.10 -5.33
C ALA A 106 16.90 5.02 -3.86
N VAL A 107 16.24 6.08 -3.37
CA VAL A 107 15.70 6.16 -2.01
C VAL A 107 14.62 5.10 -1.78
N ALA A 108 13.76 4.85 -2.78
CA ALA A 108 12.75 3.81 -2.69
C ALA A 108 13.36 2.40 -2.44
N LYS A 109 14.48 2.09 -3.09
CA LYS A 109 15.18 0.81 -2.89
C LYS A 109 15.78 0.67 -1.50
N GLU A 110 16.37 1.75 -0.98
CA GLU A 110 16.91 1.79 0.38
C GLU A 110 15.80 1.56 1.41
N LEU A 111 14.65 2.22 1.25
CA LEU A 111 13.49 2.05 2.12
C LEU A 111 12.86 0.66 2.02
N ILE A 112 12.85 0.03 0.85
CA ILE A 112 12.42 -1.37 0.70
C ILE A 112 13.34 -2.30 1.45
N GLN A 113 14.65 -2.13 1.30
CA GLN A 113 15.63 -2.94 2.04
C GLN A 113 15.43 -2.77 3.55
N LEU A 114 15.16 -1.55 4.00
CA LEU A 114 14.86 -1.25 5.39
C LEU A 114 13.58 -1.93 5.87
N ALA A 115 12.50 -1.85 5.08
CA ALA A 115 11.24 -2.53 5.36
C ALA A 115 11.43 -4.05 5.51
N GLN A 116 12.21 -4.67 4.61
CA GLN A 116 12.54 -6.10 4.66
C GLN A 116 13.37 -6.44 5.91
N ASN A 117 14.40 -5.65 6.21
CA ASN A 117 15.24 -5.84 7.40
C ASN A 117 14.43 -5.71 8.69
N TRP A 118 13.38 -4.90 8.68
CA TRP A 118 12.46 -4.72 9.80
C TRP A 118 11.31 -5.74 9.82
N GLY A 119 11.29 -6.74 8.93
CA GLY A 119 10.35 -7.86 8.97
C GLY A 119 9.10 -7.69 8.10
N CYS A 120 9.10 -6.79 7.11
CA CYS A 120 8.00 -6.71 6.14
C CYS A 120 7.89 -8.02 5.34
N SER A 121 6.68 -8.59 5.25
CA SER A 121 6.46 -9.82 4.49
C SER A 121 6.69 -9.61 2.99
N LYS A 122 7.22 -10.63 2.32
CA LYS A 122 7.41 -10.61 0.86
C LYS A 122 6.08 -10.46 0.12
N HIS A 123 5.00 -11.00 0.69
CA HIS A 123 3.66 -10.88 0.16
C HIS A 123 3.19 -9.42 0.13
N LEU A 124 3.26 -8.71 1.27
CA LEU A 124 2.88 -7.30 1.34
C LEU A 124 3.77 -6.42 0.46
N LEU A 125 5.08 -6.68 0.43
CA LEU A 125 6.01 -6.01 -0.47
C LEU A 125 5.57 -6.21 -1.95
N GLY A 126 5.24 -7.43 -2.33
CA GLY A 126 4.74 -7.76 -3.67
C GLY A 126 3.45 -7.02 -4.00
N GLN A 127 2.46 -7.02 -3.11
CA GLN A 127 1.19 -6.29 -3.28
C GLN A 127 1.42 -4.80 -3.54
N VAL A 128 2.26 -4.14 -2.73
CA VAL A 128 2.56 -2.71 -2.88
C VAL A 128 3.29 -2.42 -4.20
N LEU A 129 4.23 -3.27 -4.61
CA LEU A 129 4.93 -3.11 -5.89
C LEU A 129 4.00 -3.30 -7.10
N ILE A 130 3.13 -4.32 -7.08
CA ILE A 130 2.13 -4.57 -8.12
C ILE A 130 1.12 -3.41 -8.17
N ALA A 131 0.67 -2.92 -7.01
CA ALA A 131 -0.18 -1.73 -6.94
C ALA A 131 0.51 -0.50 -7.56
N GLY A 132 1.82 -0.33 -7.35
CA GLY A 132 2.61 0.73 -7.99
C GLY A 132 2.67 0.63 -9.52
N VAL A 133 2.71 -0.60 -10.06
CA VAL A 133 2.60 -0.85 -11.52
C VAL A 133 1.23 -0.43 -12.03
N HIS A 134 0.16 -0.84 -11.35
CA HIS A 134 -1.19 -0.40 -11.68
C HIS A 134 -1.34 1.12 -11.63
N ASN A 135 -0.75 1.80 -10.64
CA ASN A 135 -0.76 3.27 -10.60
C ASN A 135 -0.07 3.88 -11.83
N SER A 136 1.08 3.33 -12.23
CA SER A 136 1.82 3.79 -13.41
C SER A 136 1.04 3.58 -14.71
N LEU A 137 0.38 2.44 -14.87
CA LEU A 137 -0.51 2.15 -16.01
C LEU A 137 -1.74 3.06 -16.02
N GLY A 138 -2.31 3.34 -14.85
CA GLY A 138 -3.43 4.28 -14.71
C GLY A 138 -3.05 5.70 -15.12
N ARG A 139 -1.87 6.18 -14.70
CA ARG A 139 -1.34 7.48 -15.13
C ARG A 139 -1.08 7.53 -16.64
N ALA A 140 -0.53 6.46 -17.23
CA ALA A 140 -0.34 6.39 -18.67
C ALA A 140 -1.67 6.44 -19.44
N ALA A 141 -2.69 5.69 -18.98
CA ALA A 141 -4.03 5.75 -19.55
C ALA A 141 -4.66 7.15 -19.41
N ALA A 142 -4.48 7.80 -18.26
CA ALA A 142 -4.95 9.17 -18.01
C ALA A 142 -4.31 10.17 -19.00
N SER A 143 -3.00 10.06 -19.24
CA SER A 143 -2.31 10.89 -20.25
C SER A 143 -2.80 10.65 -21.67
N MET A 144 -3.35 9.47 -21.97
CA MET A 144 -4.00 9.15 -23.25
C MET A 144 -5.50 9.53 -23.27
N SER A 145 -6.00 10.21 -22.24
CA SER A 145 -7.43 10.54 -22.06
C SER A 145 -8.36 9.31 -21.97
N ASP A 146 -7.82 8.12 -21.71
CA ASP A 146 -8.58 6.90 -21.55
C ASP A 146 -9.04 6.75 -20.09
N LYS A 147 -10.14 7.46 -19.79
CA LYS A 147 -10.70 7.60 -18.44
C LYS A 147 -11.09 6.27 -17.81
N GLU A 148 -11.70 5.38 -18.58
CA GLU A 148 -12.17 4.09 -18.10
C GLU A 148 -11.00 3.19 -17.70
N ARG A 149 -9.98 3.05 -18.56
CA ARG A 149 -8.80 2.25 -18.24
C ARG A 149 -7.99 2.86 -17.10
N ALA A 150 -7.89 4.19 -17.04
CA ALA A 150 -7.24 4.86 -15.91
C ALA A 150 -7.91 4.49 -14.58
N MET A 151 -9.23 4.65 -14.50
CA MET A 151 -10.00 4.31 -13.31
C MET A 151 -9.89 2.83 -12.93
N ALA A 152 -9.98 1.92 -13.91
CA ALA A 152 -9.82 0.49 -13.67
C ALA A 152 -8.43 0.16 -13.07
N HIS A 153 -7.36 0.74 -13.62
CA HIS A 153 -6.02 0.55 -13.09
C HIS A 153 -5.86 1.14 -11.68
N PHE A 154 -6.38 2.33 -11.42
CA PHE A 154 -6.36 2.92 -10.08
C PHE A 154 -7.13 2.09 -9.06
N GLY A 155 -8.29 1.54 -9.44
CA GLY A 155 -9.07 0.65 -8.58
C GLY A 155 -8.33 -0.65 -8.26
N ASN A 156 -7.68 -1.24 -9.25
CA ASN A 156 -6.84 -2.42 -9.02
C ASN A 156 -5.70 -2.11 -8.05
N ALA A 157 -5.03 -0.95 -8.19
CA ALA A 157 -3.98 -0.54 -7.26
C ALA A 157 -4.50 -0.47 -5.80
N VAL A 158 -5.66 0.14 -5.57
CA VAL A 158 -6.26 0.26 -4.23
C VAL A 158 -6.65 -1.11 -3.66
N SER A 159 -7.30 -1.95 -4.48
CA SER A 159 -7.83 -3.24 -4.04
C SER A 159 -6.77 -4.22 -3.54
N LEU A 160 -5.52 -4.08 -3.99
CA LEU A 160 -4.42 -4.99 -3.65
C LEU A 160 -3.87 -4.81 -2.24
N VAL A 161 -3.95 -3.60 -1.68
CA VAL A 161 -3.30 -3.27 -0.40
C VAL A 161 -4.33 -2.99 0.70
N THR A 162 -5.53 -2.54 0.34
CA THR A 162 -6.57 -2.18 1.31
C THR A 162 -7.91 -2.84 0.98
N PRO A 163 -7.99 -4.19 1.06
CA PRO A 163 -9.25 -4.91 0.92
C PRO A 163 -10.22 -4.47 2.04
N GLY A 164 -11.49 -4.25 1.71
CA GLY A 164 -12.53 -3.83 2.66
C GLY A 164 -12.72 -2.31 2.81
N SER A 165 -11.84 -1.48 2.25
CA SER A 165 -12.12 -0.04 2.08
C SER A 165 -13.32 0.18 1.14
N ASP A 166 -13.98 1.35 1.21
CA ASP A 166 -14.95 1.76 0.19
C ASP A 166 -14.19 1.98 -1.13
N LEU A 167 -13.98 0.88 -1.85
CA LEU A 167 -13.14 0.82 -3.03
C LEU A 167 -13.62 1.84 -4.07
N ARG A 168 -14.93 2.08 -4.15
CA ARG A 168 -15.50 3.03 -5.09
C ARG A 168 -15.12 4.46 -4.73
N LEU A 169 -15.28 4.86 -3.46
CA LEU A 169 -14.90 6.19 -3.00
C LEU A 169 -13.39 6.42 -3.08
N VAL A 170 -12.60 5.44 -2.63
CA VAL A 170 -11.14 5.55 -2.65
C VAL A 170 -10.61 5.58 -4.08
N THR A 171 -11.13 4.74 -4.99
CA THR A 171 -10.74 4.77 -6.41
C THR A 171 -11.07 6.11 -7.04
N ARG A 172 -12.23 6.70 -6.72
CA ARG A 172 -12.60 8.02 -7.23
C ARG A 172 -11.63 9.09 -6.74
N ALA A 173 -11.38 9.14 -5.44
CA ALA A 173 -10.47 10.11 -4.85
C ALA A 173 -9.04 9.95 -5.39
N ARG A 174 -8.53 8.72 -5.47
CA ARG A 174 -7.28 8.38 -6.15
C ARG A 174 -7.24 8.90 -7.59
N THR A 175 -8.29 8.64 -8.37
CA THR A 175 -8.35 9.05 -9.77
C THR A 175 -8.24 10.57 -9.89
N LEU A 176 -9.04 11.31 -9.12
CA LEU A 176 -9.00 12.78 -9.13
C LEU A 176 -7.61 13.31 -8.77
N GLU A 177 -7.00 12.77 -7.73
CA GLU A 177 -5.65 13.16 -7.30
C GLU A 177 -4.60 12.89 -8.38
N GLN A 178 -4.59 11.69 -8.98
CA GLN A 178 -3.62 11.35 -10.01
C GLN A 178 -3.77 12.19 -11.29
N TYR A 179 -4.98 12.58 -11.66
CA TYR A 179 -5.21 13.50 -12.78
C TYR A 179 -4.76 14.92 -12.46
N SER A 180 -5.03 15.40 -11.24
CA SER A 180 -4.55 16.70 -10.76
C SER A 180 -3.02 16.79 -10.84
N GLN A 181 -2.32 15.75 -10.36
CA GLN A 181 -0.85 15.65 -10.44
C GLN A 181 -0.31 15.57 -11.88
N LEU A 182 -1.13 15.21 -12.86
CA LEU A 182 -0.80 15.22 -14.28
C LEU A 182 -1.15 16.55 -14.97
N GLY A 183 -1.71 17.53 -14.24
CA GLY A 183 -2.08 18.84 -14.75
C GLY A 183 -3.48 18.93 -15.35
N HIS A 184 -4.34 17.92 -15.15
CA HIS A 184 -5.74 17.95 -15.58
C HIS A 184 -6.64 18.58 -14.51
N SER A 185 -7.65 19.34 -14.94
CA SER A 185 -8.62 19.96 -14.02
C SER A 185 -9.52 18.91 -13.37
N PRO A 186 -9.66 18.89 -12.02
CA PRO A 186 -10.59 18.01 -11.32
C PRO A 186 -12.05 18.17 -11.77
N THR A 187 -12.43 19.37 -12.23
CA THR A 187 -13.81 19.68 -12.64
C THR A 187 -14.24 18.91 -13.88
N GLU A 188 -13.32 18.63 -14.81
CA GLU A 188 -13.58 17.85 -16.03
C GLU A 188 -13.79 16.35 -15.78
N LEU A 189 -13.52 15.91 -14.54
CA LEU A 189 -13.50 14.51 -14.11
C LEU A 189 -14.67 14.15 -13.20
N LEU A 190 -15.45 15.14 -12.74
CA LEU A 190 -16.62 14.91 -11.90
C LEU A 190 -17.75 14.12 -12.60
N HIS A 191 -17.71 14.03 -13.93
CA HIS A 191 -18.64 13.27 -14.78
C HIS A 191 -18.25 11.79 -14.99
N LEU A 192 -17.26 11.25 -14.27
CA LEU A 192 -16.93 9.81 -14.36
C LEU A 192 -18.09 8.96 -13.81
N ASP A 193 -18.89 8.38 -14.71
CA ASP A 193 -19.87 7.36 -14.36
C ASP A 193 -19.19 6.09 -13.87
N LEU A 194 -19.64 5.61 -12.71
CA LEU A 194 -19.04 4.54 -11.93
C LEU A 194 -19.43 3.17 -12.49
N LYS A 195 -18.73 2.70 -13.52
CA LYS A 195 -18.65 1.26 -13.83
C LYS A 195 -17.26 0.76 -13.46
N LEU A 196 -17.14 0.22 -12.24
CA LEU A 196 -15.97 -0.54 -11.84
C LEU A 196 -16.01 -1.91 -12.54
N PRO A 197 -14.86 -2.52 -12.85
CA PRO A 197 -14.83 -3.90 -13.34
C PRO A 197 -15.44 -4.82 -12.28
N SER A 198 -16.61 -5.39 -12.58
CA SER A 198 -17.17 -6.48 -11.79
C SER A 198 -16.24 -7.67 -11.88
N LYS A 199 -15.83 -8.23 -10.74
CA LYS A 199 -15.20 -9.55 -10.70
C LYS A 199 -16.11 -10.52 -11.47
N ASN A 200 -15.52 -11.27 -12.40
CA ASN A 200 -16.19 -12.30 -13.19
C ASN A 200 -17.10 -13.17 -12.32
N THR A 201 -18.41 -13.05 -12.53
CA THR A 201 -19.36 -14.13 -12.25
C THR A 201 -19.06 -15.24 -13.26
N GLN A 202 -18.34 -16.27 -12.84
CA GLN A 202 -18.49 -17.57 -13.47
C GLN A 202 -19.73 -18.20 -12.85
N GLU A 203 -20.87 -17.93 -13.45
CA GLU A 203 -22.04 -18.81 -13.35
C GLU A 203 -22.55 -19.06 -14.77
N GLU A 204 -23.05 -20.28 -14.95
CA GLU A 204 -23.74 -20.84 -16.11
C GLU A 204 -22.85 -21.39 -17.24
N THR A 205 -22.65 -22.72 -17.24
CA THR A 205 -23.51 -23.62 -18.04
C THR A 205 -23.06 -25.08 -17.90
N THR A 206 -23.81 -25.88 -17.14
CA THR A 206 -23.97 -27.30 -17.45
C THR A 206 -25.43 -27.66 -17.24
N THR A 207 -26.16 -27.63 -18.36
CA THR A 207 -27.52 -28.14 -18.52
C THR A 207 -27.49 -29.66 -18.34
N PHE A 208 -28.43 -30.18 -17.55
CA PHE A 208 -28.76 -31.62 -17.49
C PHE A 208 -29.60 -32.02 -18.71
#